data_AF-A0A8S3VD39-F1
#
_entry.id   AF-A0A8S3VD39-F1
#
_cell.length_a   1.000
_cell.length_b   1.000
_cell.length_c   1.000
_cell.angle_alpha   90.00
_cell.angle_beta   90.00
_cell.angle_gamma   90.00
#
_symmetry.space_group_name_H-M   'P 1'
#
loop_
_entity.id
_entity.type
_entity.pdbx_description
1 polymer ?
#
loop_
_entity_poly.entity_id
_entity_poly.type
_entity_poly.pdbx_seq_one_letter_code
_entity_poly.pdbx_strand_id
1 'polypeptide(L)'
;MQLCLSTEHCLGFLYGKSTGTCQLSSFNHNTADRSDQVNQGWMYYEVFKGCHSSNCPHDYTLIAEACLCLRVNDALPYDKAKQSCIDAGAELIRIDSALKQTYLQQYLSNTIGSAVQRLYIQGEKIRNIWQFTDGKQMEYFSWALGQPNNKVGESYLFLSPTVQYKWEDGGKGTFAFICEILL
;
A
#
# COMPACT_ATOMS: atom_id res chain seq x y z
N MET A 1 -7.23 1.14 29.72
CA MET A 1 -6.50 2.09 28.85
C MET A 1 -5.25 1.38 28.39
N GLN A 2 -5.23 0.89 27.15
CA GLN A 2 -4.16 0.02 26.66
C GLN A 2 -3.02 0.90 26.16
N LEU A 3 -1.97 1.04 26.98
CA LEU A 3 -0.77 1.79 26.64
C LEU A 3 -0.03 1.04 25.53
N CYS A 4 0.09 1.68 24.37
CA CYS A 4 0.83 1.15 23.23
C CYS A 4 2.32 1.21 23.53
N LEU A 5 2.87 0.16 24.13
CA LEU A 5 4.31 0.04 24.43
C LEU A 5 5.13 -0.39 23.20
N SER A 6 4.49 -0.84 22.12
CA SER A 6 5.10 -1.12 20.83
C SER A 6 4.58 -0.16 19.76
N THR A 7 5.49 0.47 19.05
CA THR A 7 5.31 1.65 18.19
C THR A 7 4.55 1.42 16.88
N GLU A 8 4.04 0.21 16.61
CA GLU A 8 3.44 -0.14 15.30
C GLU A 8 1.95 0.20 15.18
N HIS A 9 1.27 0.52 16.29
CA HIS A 9 -0.19 0.77 16.30
C HIS A 9 -0.60 2.08 16.97
N CYS A 10 0.33 2.98 17.25
CA CYS A 10 0.00 4.27 17.84
C CYS A 10 -0.43 5.26 16.76
N LEU A 11 -1.70 5.65 16.77
CA LEU A 11 -2.29 6.59 15.79
C LEU A 11 -2.19 8.05 16.26
N GLY A 12 -1.97 8.29 17.55
CA GLY A 12 -1.91 9.63 18.09
C GLY A 12 -1.55 9.68 19.57
N PHE A 13 -1.61 10.86 20.16
CA PHE A 13 -1.51 11.05 21.60
C PHE A 13 -2.56 12.03 22.11
N LEU A 14 -2.97 11.84 23.36
CA LEU A 14 -3.86 12.70 24.11
C LEU A 14 -3.01 13.56 25.06
N TYR A 15 -3.26 14.87 25.10
CA TYR A 15 -2.60 15.82 26.01
C TYR A 15 -3.62 16.41 26.99
N GLY A 16 -3.42 16.18 28.28
CA GLY A 16 -4.24 16.74 29.35
C GLY A 16 -3.72 18.10 29.75
N LYS A 17 -4.40 19.18 29.35
CA LYS A 17 -3.90 20.56 29.59
C LYS A 17 -3.80 20.93 31.08
N SER A 18 -4.71 20.40 31.90
CA SER A 18 -4.74 20.64 33.35
C SER A 18 -3.67 19.86 34.11
N THR A 19 -3.29 18.69 33.61
CA THR A 19 -2.33 17.78 34.25
C THR A 19 -0.93 17.87 33.67
N GLY A 20 -0.77 18.42 32.46
CA GLY A 20 0.49 18.45 31.72
C GLY A 20 0.95 17.06 31.25
N THR A 21 0.05 16.08 31.18
CA THR A 21 0.38 14.68 30.87
C THR A 21 0.04 14.30 29.43
N CYS A 22 0.90 13.52 28.79
CA CYS A 22 0.63 12.88 27.50
C CYS A 22 0.27 11.39 27.67
N GLN A 23 -0.66 10.89 26.86
CA GLN A 23 -1.02 9.48 26.78
C GLN A 23 -1.03 9.04 25.32
N LEU A 24 -0.33 7.95 24.99
CA LEU A 24 -0.40 7.37 23.64
C LEU A 24 -1.78 6.75 23.40
N SER A 25 -2.31 6.91 22.18
CA SER A 25 -3.57 6.31 21.75
C SER A 25 -3.38 5.46 20.50
N SER A 26 -3.91 4.25 20.52
CA SER A 26 -4.09 3.39 19.34
C SER A 26 -5.34 3.73 18.53
N PHE A 27 -6.13 4.72 18.97
CA PHE A 27 -7.40 5.06 18.35
C PHE A 27 -7.32 6.43 17.68
N ASN A 28 -7.95 6.57 16.51
CA ASN A 28 -8.10 7.85 15.84
C ASN A 28 -9.37 8.56 16.35
N HIS A 29 -9.17 9.56 17.22
CA HIS A 29 -10.26 10.34 17.80
C HIS A 29 -10.74 11.49 16.90
N ASN A 30 -10.15 11.69 15.71
CA ASN A 30 -10.64 12.64 14.70
C ASN A 30 -11.86 12.10 13.92
N THR A 31 -12.19 10.82 14.06
CA THR A 31 -13.38 10.23 13.43
C THR A 31 -14.66 10.64 14.15
N ALA A 32 -15.69 10.98 13.39
CA ALA A 32 -16.97 11.51 13.90
C ALA A 32 -17.70 10.57 14.88
N ASP A 33 -17.34 9.28 14.90
CA ASP A 33 -17.94 8.25 15.75
C ASP A 33 -17.33 8.21 17.16
N ARG A 34 -16.20 8.90 17.41
CA ARG A 34 -15.43 8.78 18.67
C ARG A 34 -14.81 10.08 19.19
N SER A 35 -15.26 11.24 18.71
CA SER A 35 -14.95 12.54 19.32
C SER A 35 -15.29 12.56 20.81
N ASP A 36 -16.34 11.82 21.18
CA ASP A 36 -16.96 11.84 22.52
C ASP A 36 -16.18 11.02 23.56
N GLN A 37 -15.17 10.25 23.13
CA GLN A 37 -14.32 9.42 24.00
C GLN A 37 -13.08 10.15 24.51
N VAL A 38 -12.87 11.40 24.08
CA VAL A 38 -11.83 12.26 24.63
C VAL A 38 -12.39 12.91 25.90
N ASN A 39 -11.83 12.58 27.06
CA ASN A 39 -12.22 13.20 28.34
C ASN A 39 -12.23 14.74 28.23
N GLN A 40 -13.24 15.40 28.81
CA GLN A 40 -13.30 16.86 28.87
C GLN A 40 -11.97 17.42 29.43
N GLY A 41 -11.28 18.24 28.62
CA GLY A 41 -9.98 18.83 28.98
C GLY A 41 -8.74 18.14 28.39
N TRP A 42 -8.93 17.06 27.62
CA TRP A 42 -7.87 16.44 26.84
C TRP A 42 -7.96 16.86 25.37
N MET A 43 -6.80 17.08 24.74
CA MET A 43 -6.68 17.36 23.31
C MET A 43 -6.06 16.16 22.61
N TYR A 44 -6.62 15.73 21.49
CA TYR A 44 -6.05 14.67 20.67
C TYR A 44 -5.15 15.27 19.59
N TYR A 45 -3.99 14.66 19.40
CA TYR A 45 -3.03 14.96 18.34
C TYR A 45 -2.77 13.68 17.57
N GLU A 46 -3.05 13.72 16.27
CA GLU A 46 -2.70 12.63 15.37
C GLU A 46 -1.19 12.61 15.15
N VAL A 47 -0.59 11.42 15.24
CA VAL A 47 0.81 11.25 14.85
C VAL A 47 0.83 11.18 13.33
N PHE A 48 1.12 12.31 12.70
CA PHE A 48 1.51 12.33 11.30
C PHE A 48 2.92 11.75 11.22
N LYS A 49 3.02 10.46 10.91
CA LYS A 49 4.27 9.87 10.43
C LYS A 49 4.47 10.40 9.00
N GLY A 50 4.89 11.66 8.89
CA GLY A 50 5.14 12.29 7.61
C GLY A 50 6.15 11.44 6.84
N CYS A 51 5.77 11.01 5.65
CA CYS A 51 6.66 10.30 4.74
C CYS A 51 7.81 11.25 4.36
N HIS A 52 9.01 10.73 4.15
CA HIS A 52 10.14 11.53 3.67
C HIS A 52 9.92 11.97 2.21
N SER A 53 9.01 12.93 2.01
CA SER A 53 8.52 13.40 0.70
C SER A 53 9.63 13.96 -0.19
N SER A 54 10.74 14.40 0.40
CA SER A 54 11.94 14.88 -0.31
C SER A 54 12.60 13.82 -1.18
N ASN A 55 12.33 12.53 -0.93
CA ASN A 55 12.94 11.42 -1.64
C ASN A 55 12.05 10.85 -2.74
N CYS A 56 10.84 11.40 -2.95
CA CYS A 56 10.00 11.00 -4.07
C CYS A 56 10.38 11.80 -5.32
N PRO A 57 10.93 11.17 -6.37
CA PRO A 57 11.35 11.89 -7.57
C PRO A 57 10.18 12.57 -8.28
N HIS A 58 10.46 13.62 -9.06
CA HIS A 58 9.43 14.42 -9.74
C HIS A 58 8.60 13.63 -10.78
N ASP A 59 9.16 12.56 -11.34
CA ASP A 59 8.47 11.67 -12.28
C ASP A 59 7.68 10.55 -11.58
N TYR A 60 7.68 10.53 -10.25
CA TYR A 60 6.83 9.69 -9.41
C TYR A 60 5.72 10.52 -8.76
N THR A 61 4.63 9.85 -8.40
CA THR A 61 3.53 10.44 -7.63
C THR A 61 3.63 10.03 -6.17
N LEU A 62 3.64 11.03 -5.29
CA LEU A 62 3.55 10.85 -3.85
C LEU A 62 2.09 10.79 -3.39
N ILE A 63 1.72 9.70 -2.72
CA ILE A 63 0.49 9.60 -1.92
C ILE A 63 0.93 9.71 -0.45
N ALA A 64 0.87 10.92 0.09
CA ALA A 64 1.45 11.28 1.37
C ALA A 64 0.77 10.59 2.56
N GLU A 65 -0.51 10.24 2.44
CA GLU A 65 -1.28 9.57 3.48
C GLU A 65 -0.88 8.09 3.64
N ALA A 66 -0.23 7.51 2.63
CA ALA A 66 0.16 6.10 2.59
C ALA A 66 1.67 5.86 2.47
N CYS A 67 2.47 6.93 2.43
CA CYS A 67 3.91 6.87 2.12
C CYS A 67 4.24 6.09 0.84
N LEU A 68 3.38 6.22 -0.17
CA LEU A 68 3.62 5.62 -1.47
C LEU A 68 4.25 6.64 -2.39
N CYS A 69 5.42 6.32 -2.94
CA CYS A 69 6.00 7.06 -4.06
C CYS A 69 6.01 6.13 -5.27
N LEU A 70 5.06 6.30 -6.19
CA LEU A 70 4.83 5.33 -7.25
C LEU A 70 4.86 5.94 -8.66
N ARG A 71 5.13 5.10 -9.64
CA ARG A 71 5.07 5.45 -11.06
C ARG A 71 4.50 4.30 -11.85
N VAL A 72 3.52 4.59 -12.72
CA VAL A 72 3.02 3.62 -13.70
C VAL A 72 3.88 3.71 -14.95
N ASN A 73 4.32 2.55 -15.45
CA ASN A 73 5.23 2.41 -16.57
C ASN A 73 4.59 1.59 -17.69
N ASP A 74 5.11 1.76 -18.90
CA ASP A 74 4.66 1.09 -20.11
C ASP A 74 4.87 -0.43 -20.07
N ALA A 75 4.25 -1.14 -21.01
CA ALA A 75 4.19 -2.60 -20.96
C ALA A 75 5.55 -3.29 -21.19
N LEU A 76 5.93 -4.18 -20.28
CA LEU A 76 7.12 -5.03 -20.38
C LEU A 76 6.81 -6.47 -19.90
N PRO A 77 7.62 -7.47 -20.30
CA PRO A 77 7.64 -8.77 -19.63
C PRO A 77 7.98 -8.63 -18.15
N TYR A 78 7.41 -9.48 -17.29
CA TYR A 78 7.57 -9.39 -15.82
C TYR A 78 9.01 -9.18 -15.36
N ASP A 79 9.95 -10.01 -15.82
CA ASP A 79 11.36 -9.91 -15.43
C ASP A 79 12.00 -8.59 -15.86
N LYS A 80 11.58 -8.05 -17.01
CA LYS A 80 12.02 -6.74 -17.51
C LYS A 80 11.37 -5.59 -16.77
N ALA A 81 10.10 -5.70 -16.41
CA ALA A 81 9.41 -4.73 -15.55
C ALA A 81 10.08 -4.65 -14.17
N LYS A 82 10.35 -5.80 -13.55
CA LYS A 82 11.11 -5.90 -12.29
C LYS A 82 12.47 -5.23 -12.41
N GLN A 83 13.25 -5.58 -13.44
CA GLN A 83 14.57 -4.99 -13.64
C GLN A 83 14.49 -3.48 -13.90
N SER A 84 13.49 -3.02 -14.66
CA SER A 84 13.28 -1.59 -14.93
C SER A 84 13.02 -0.77 -13.67
N CYS A 85 12.28 -1.31 -12.69
CA CYS A 85 12.12 -0.63 -11.41
C CYS A 85 13.44 -0.61 -10.63
N ILE A 86 14.17 -1.74 -10.59
CA ILE A 86 15.46 -1.85 -9.88
C ILE A 86 16.49 -0.86 -10.44
N ASP A 87 16.59 -0.76 -11.78
CA ASP A 87 17.51 0.17 -12.46
C ASP A 87 17.19 1.64 -12.15
N ALA A 88 15.93 1.94 -11.79
CA ALA A 88 15.47 3.26 -11.37
C ALA A 88 15.60 3.51 -9.84
N GLY A 89 16.23 2.60 -9.10
CA GLY A 89 16.32 2.68 -7.63
C GLY A 89 15.00 2.40 -6.91
N ALA A 90 14.06 1.75 -7.59
CA ALA A 90 12.74 1.39 -7.11
C ALA A 90 12.57 -0.14 -7.05
N GLU A 91 11.38 -0.59 -6.67
CA GLU A 91 10.94 -1.98 -6.86
C GLU A 91 9.57 -2.02 -7.53
N LEU A 92 9.15 -3.18 -8.06
CA LEU A 92 7.73 -3.35 -8.37
C LEU A 92 6.94 -3.10 -7.09
N ILE A 93 5.77 -2.46 -7.20
CA ILE A 93 4.98 -2.07 -6.02
C ILE A 93 4.64 -3.28 -5.15
N ARG A 94 5.01 -3.19 -3.88
CA ARG A 94 4.76 -4.21 -2.87
C ARG A 94 3.50 -3.85 -2.11
N ILE A 95 2.43 -4.62 -2.31
CA ILE A 95 1.16 -4.39 -1.60
C ILE A 95 1.05 -5.40 -0.46
N ASP A 96 1.43 -4.98 0.74
CA ASP A 96 1.50 -5.82 1.95
C ASP A 96 0.54 -5.39 3.06
N SER A 97 -0.31 -4.39 2.81
CA SER A 97 -1.33 -3.95 3.76
C SER A 97 -2.62 -3.49 3.08
N ALA A 98 -3.72 -3.58 3.82
CA ALA A 98 -5.02 -3.06 3.38
C ALA A 98 -4.99 -1.55 3.13
N LEU A 99 -4.26 -0.81 3.97
CA LEU A 99 -4.08 0.64 3.83
C LEU A 99 -3.45 0.98 2.46
N LYS A 100 -2.34 0.31 2.14
CA LYS A 100 -1.63 0.51 0.87
C LYS A 100 -2.53 0.17 -0.33
N GLN A 101 -3.25 -0.94 -0.26
CA GLN A 101 -4.22 -1.31 -1.29
C GLN A 101 -5.30 -0.23 -1.47
N THR A 102 -5.91 0.27 -0.40
CA THR A 102 -6.99 1.25 -0.48
C THR A 102 -6.54 2.54 -1.15
N TYR A 103 -5.39 3.10 -0.73
CA TYR A 103 -4.86 4.32 -1.33
C TYR A 103 -4.45 4.13 -2.79
N LEU A 104 -3.86 2.98 -3.11
CA LEU A 104 -3.52 2.65 -4.50
C LEU A 104 -4.77 2.54 -5.38
N GLN A 105 -5.84 1.89 -4.90
CA GLN A 105 -7.10 1.78 -5.63
C GLN A 105 -7.73 3.15 -5.90
N GLN A 106 -7.72 4.03 -4.90
CA GLN A 106 -8.26 5.39 -5.03
C GLN A 106 -7.47 6.18 -6.07
N TYR A 107 -6.13 6.15 -5.98
CA TYR A 107 -5.26 6.81 -6.95
C TYR A 107 -5.49 6.30 -8.38
N LEU A 108 -5.41 4.98 -8.60
CA LEU A 108 -5.54 4.40 -9.94
C LEU A 108 -6.93 4.67 -10.55
N SER A 109 -7.99 4.58 -9.74
CA SER A 109 -9.35 4.87 -10.20
C SER A 109 -9.53 6.33 -10.62
N ASN A 110 -8.88 7.28 -9.92
CA ASN A 110 -9.02 8.70 -10.19
C ASN A 110 -8.12 9.18 -11.35
N THR A 111 -6.93 8.59 -11.50
CA THR A 111 -5.90 9.10 -12.43
C THR A 111 -5.89 8.34 -13.75
N ILE A 112 -6.18 7.05 -13.74
CA ILE A 112 -5.98 6.16 -14.88
C ILE A 112 -7.31 5.66 -15.47
N GLY A 113 -8.38 5.65 -14.67
CA GLY A 113 -9.71 5.21 -15.11
C GLY A 113 -9.70 3.74 -15.57
N SER A 114 -10.52 3.39 -16.56
CA SER A 114 -10.61 2.03 -17.13
C SER A 114 -9.68 1.79 -18.33
N ALA A 115 -8.85 2.77 -18.70
CA ALA A 115 -8.13 2.79 -19.98
C ALA A 115 -6.77 2.05 -19.97
N VAL A 116 -6.40 1.39 -18.88
CA VAL A 116 -5.10 0.71 -18.76
C VAL A 116 -5.30 -0.77 -18.57
N GLN A 117 -4.61 -1.57 -19.38
CA GLN A 117 -4.56 -3.02 -19.26
C GLN A 117 -4.09 -3.43 -17.86
N ARG A 118 -4.23 -4.71 -17.49
CA ARG A 118 -3.75 -5.23 -16.20
C ARG A 118 -2.34 -4.72 -15.87
N LEU A 119 -2.10 -4.41 -14.60
CA LEU A 119 -0.84 -3.85 -14.12
C LEU A 119 -0.07 -4.91 -13.33
N TYR A 120 1.16 -5.22 -13.72
CA TYR A 120 2.05 -6.03 -12.89
C TYR A 120 2.34 -5.34 -11.56
N ILE A 121 2.26 -6.13 -10.48
CA ILE A 121 2.68 -5.76 -9.13
C ILE A 121 3.71 -6.77 -8.63
N GLN A 122 4.38 -6.46 -7.52
CA GLN A 122 5.40 -7.35 -6.95
C GLN A 122 4.76 -8.65 -6.47
N GLY A 123 5.37 -9.77 -6.83
CA GLY A 123 4.85 -11.08 -6.44
C GLY A 123 5.01 -12.15 -7.48
N GLU A 124 5.52 -13.30 -7.04
CA GLU A 124 5.59 -14.50 -7.86
C GLU A 124 5.15 -15.75 -7.07
N LYS A 125 4.60 -16.72 -7.80
CA LYS A 125 4.18 -18.00 -7.23
C LYS A 125 5.27 -19.04 -7.40
N ILE A 126 5.96 -19.39 -6.32
CA ILE A 126 7.02 -20.40 -6.31
C ILE A 126 6.59 -21.57 -5.45
N ARG A 127 6.59 -22.79 -6.01
CA ARG A 127 6.18 -24.02 -5.30
C ARG A 127 4.82 -23.90 -4.60
N ASN A 128 3.86 -23.29 -5.30
CA ASN A 128 2.51 -22.97 -4.82
C ASN A 128 2.39 -21.93 -3.69
N ILE A 129 3.48 -21.22 -3.37
CA ILE A 129 3.48 -20.16 -2.35
C ILE A 129 3.66 -18.82 -3.06
N TRP A 130 2.81 -17.86 -2.73
CA TRP A 130 2.97 -16.47 -3.16
C TRP A 130 4.01 -15.78 -2.29
N GLN A 131 5.04 -15.24 -2.93
CA GLN A 131 6.14 -14.57 -2.25
C GLN A 131 6.50 -13.28 -2.98
N PHE A 132 6.99 -12.32 -2.22
CA PHE A 132 7.60 -11.09 -2.71
C PHE A 132 8.97 -11.39 -3.35
N THR A 133 9.52 -10.41 -4.06
CA THR A 133 10.80 -10.59 -4.78
C THR A 133 12.01 -10.74 -3.86
N ASP A 134 11.87 -10.38 -2.57
CA ASP A 134 12.85 -10.62 -1.51
C ASP A 134 12.75 -12.03 -0.89
N GLY A 135 11.80 -12.86 -1.38
CA GLY A 135 11.56 -14.22 -0.90
C GLY A 135 10.66 -14.30 0.33
N LYS A 136 10.18 -13.17 0.88
CA LYS A 136 9.21 -13.20 1.98
C LYS A 136 7.87 -13.69 1.48
N GLN A 137 7.26 -14.62 2.22
CA GLN A 137 5.91 -15.09 1.95
C GLN A 137 4.91 -13.95 2.15
N MET A 138 3.90 -13.90 1.28
CA MET A 138 2.79 -12.95 1.41
C MET A 138 1.82 -13.39 2.49
N GLU A 139 1.43 -12.45 3.35
CA GLU A 139 0.42 -12.64 4.39
C GLU A 139 -0.87 -11.86 4.09
N TYR A 140 -0.75 -10.75 3.36
CA TYR A 140 -1.87 -9.95 2.89
C TYR A 140 -2.20 -10.27 1.43
N PHE A 141 -3.48 -10.35 1.13
CA PHE A 141 -3.98 -10.53 -0.24
C PHE A 141 -5.22 -9.68 -0.47
N SER A 142 -5.36 -9.14 -1.68
CA SER A 142 -6.55 -8.40 -2.11
C SER A 142 -7.16 -8.97 -3.40
N TRP A 143 -7.35 -10.29 -3.42
CA TRP A 143 -7.90 -11.01 -4.56
C TRP A 143 -9.26 -10.47 -5.02
N ALA A 144 -9.44 -10.45 -6.35
CA ALA A 144 -10.75 -10.28 -6.94
C ALA A 144 -11.61 -11.52 -6.70
N LEU A 145 -12.93 -11.38 -6.87
CA LEU A 145 -13.84 -12.50 -6.73
C LEU A 145 -13.47 -13.62 -7.72
N GLY A 146 -13.26 -14.83 -7.21
CA GLY A 146 -12.85 -15.99 -8.01
C GLY A 146 -11.35 -16.10 -8.27
N GLN A 147 -10.53 -15.21 -7.71
CA GLN A 147 -9.07 -15.25 -7.77
C GLN A 147 -8.46 -15.70 -6.41
N PRO A 148 -7.25 -16.27 -6.40
CA PRO A 148 -6.51 -16.72 -7.58
C PRO A 148 -7.18 -17.96 -8.16
N ASN A 149 -7.28 -18.03 -9.48
CA ASN A 149 -7.89 -19.17 -10.16
C ASN A 149 -6.87 -20.29 -10.44
N ASN A 150 -5.57 -19.99 -10.28
CA ASN A 150 -4.45 -20.92 -10.29
C ASN A 150 -4.35 -21.76 -11.56
N LYS A 151 -4.61 -21.17 -12.74
CA LYS A 151 -4.39 -21.90 -14.00
C LYS A 151 -2.91 -22.20 -14.19
N VAL A 152 -2.64 -23.24 -14.97
CA VAL A 152 -1.29 -23.66 -15.31
C VAL A 152 -0.55 -22.50 -15.97
N GLY A 153 0.62 -22.14 -15.42
CA GLY A 153 1.46 -21.06 -15.93
C GLY A 153 1.11 -19.67 -15.37
N GLU A 154 0.11 -19.56 -14.48
CA GLU A 154 -0.18 -18.32 -13.75
C GLU A 154 0.73 -18.25 -12.52
N SER A 155 1.67 -17.31 -12.54
CA SER A 155 2.69 -17.19 -11.50
C SER A 155 3.02 -15.74 -11.16
N TYR A 156 2.27 -14.77 -11.70
CA TYR A 156 2.46 -13.35 -11.44
C TYR A 156 1.16 -12.69 -10.99
N LEU A 157 1.30 -11.59 -10.26
CA LEU A 157 0.19 -10.81 -9.74
C LEU A 157 -0.13 -9.60 -10.61
N PHE A 158 -1.42 -9.29 -10.72
CA PHE A 158 -1.94 -8.18 -11.48
C PHE A 158 -2.97 -7.38 -10.70
N LEU A 159 -2.95 -6.05 -10.83
CA LEU A 159 -4.14 -5.24 -10.57
C LEU A 159 -4.96 -5.12 -11.85
N SER A 160 -6.26 -5.32 -11.75
CA SER A 160 -7.14 -5.27 -12.91
C SER A 160 -8.20 -4.15 -12.78
N PRO A 161 -8.27 -3.20 -13.74
CA PRO A 161 -9.22 -2.09 -13.66
C PRO A 161 -10.68 -2.55 -13.69
N THR A 162 -10.98 -3.70 -14.32
CA THR A 162 -12.34 -4.24 -14.47
C THR A 162 -12.92 -4.75 -13.16
N VAL A 163 -12.06 -4.97 -12.16
CA VAL A 163 -12.41 -5.43 -10.81
C VAL A 163 -11.90 -4.45 -9.76
N GLN A 164 -11.98 -3.15 -10.05
CA GLN A 164 -11.62 -2.07 -9.13
C GLN A 164 -10.20 -2.20 -8.59
N TYR A 165 -9.25 -2.61 -9.44
CA TYR A 165 -7.86 -2.83 -9.08
C TYR A 165 -7.68 -3.84 -7.93
N LYS A 166 -8.57 -4.84 -7.84
CA LYS A 166 -8.32 -6.07 -7.08
C LYS A 166 -7.35 -6.98 -7.82
N TRP A 167 -6.78 -7.93 -7.09
CA TRP A 167 -5.69 -8.77 -7.59
C TRP A 167 -6.21 -9.93 -8.43
N GLU A 168 -5.53 -10.23 -9.51
CA GLU A 168 -5.68 -11.45 -10.31
C GLU A 168 -4.32 -12.16 -10.38
N ASP A 169 -4.32 -13.49 -10.44
CA ASP A 169 -3.16 -14.24 -10.89
C ASP A 169 -3.18 -14.39 -12.41
N GLY A 170 -2.01 -14.40 -13.03
CA GLY A 170 -1.90 -14.52 -14.47
C GLY A 170 -0.52 -14.97 -14.93
N GLY A 171 -0.44 -15.27 -16.23
CA GLY A 171 0.76 -15.82 -16.85
C GLY A 171 1.74 -14.78 -17.38
N LYS A 172 2.72 -15.28 -18.13
CA LYS A 172 3.67 -14.45 -18.88
C LYS A 172 2.94 -13.63 -19.95
N GLY A 173 3.41 -12.41 -20.17
CA GLY A 173 2.96 -11.52 -21.24
C GLY A 173 3.67 -10.18 -21.11
N THR A 174 3.19 -9.16 -21.82
CA THR A 174 3.68 -7.79 -21.71
C THR A 174 2.58 -6.91 -21.15
N PHE A 175 2.81 -6.35 -19.97
CA PHE A 175 1.81 -5.56 -19.26
C PHE A 175 2.46 -4.34 -18.63
N ALA A 176 1.70 -3.25 -18.54
CA ALA A 176 2.10 -2.08 -17.79
C ALA A 176 2.35 -2.48 -16.33
N PHE A 177 3.13 -1.70 -15.60
CA PHE A 177 3.59 -2.07 -14.27
C PHE A 177 3.79 -0.85 -13.39
N ILE A 178 3.75 -1.06 -12.07
CA ILE A 178 3.92 0.03 -11.11
C ILE A 178 5.25 -0.16 -10.38
N CYS A 179 6.11 0.85 -10.44
CA CYS A 179 7.28 0.94 -9.58
C CYS A 179 6.96 1.75 -8.32
N GLU A 180 7.60 1.41 -7.21
CA GLU A 180 7.53 2.07 -5.91
C GLU A 180 8.95 2.40 -5.41
N ILE A 181 9.18 3.65 -5.04
CA ILE A 181 10.36 4.08 -4.26
C ILE A 181 10.03 3.90 -2.78
N LEU A 182 10.91 3.22 -2.06
CA LEU A 182 10.81 3.05 -0.62
C LEU A 182 11.30 4.34 0.08
N LEU A 183 10.37 5.02 0.78
CA LEU A 183 10.60 6.30 1.48
C LEU A 183 11.02 6.11 2.95
#